data_AF-A0A952W5K8-F1
#
_entry.id   AF-A0A952W5K8-F1
#
_cell.length_a   1.000
_cell.length_b   1.000
_cell.length_c   1.000
_cell.angle_alpha   90.00
_cell.angle_beta   90.00
_cell.angle_gamma   90.00
#
_symmetry.space_group_name_H-M   'P 1'
#
loop_
_entity.id
_entity.type
_entity.pdbx_description
1 polymer ?
#
loop_
_entity_poly.entity_id
_entity_poly.type
_entity_poly.pdbx_seq_one_letter_code
_entity_poly.pdbx_strand_id
1 'polypeptide(L)' 'MKAEVILAELNRQRKDLGEDPGDVEWLAIHHAFCFISYKMAEFQKYLDEQAAKGAFDEFEP' A
#
# COMPACT_ATOMS: atom_id res chain seq x y z
N MET A 1 -11.84 -0.10 -4.09
CA MET A 1 -10.73 0.03 -3.12
C MET A 1 -10.20 1.46 -3.15
N LYS A 2 -9.96 2.09 -1.99
CA LYS A 2 -9.36 3.44 -1.91
C LYS A 2 -7.86 3.33 -1.66
N ALA A 3 -7.07 4.14 -2.35
CA ALA A 3 -5.61 4.15 -2.20
C ALA A 3 -5.18 4.47 -0.75
N GLU A 4 -5.94 5.31 -0.06
CA GLU A 4 -5.71 5.64 1.35
C GLU A 4 -5.82 4.41 2.28
N VAL A 5 -6.72 3.47 1.97
CA VAL A 5 -6.89 2.24 2.78
C VAL A 5 -5.65 1.36 2.67
N ILE A 6 -5.15 1.14 1.46
CA ILE A 6 -3.94 0.34 1.23
C ILE A 6 -2.70 1.05 1.78
N LEU A 7 -2.59 2.37 1.65
CA LEU A 7 -1.47 3.12 2.25
C LEU A 7 -1.50 3.10 3.78
N ALA A 8 -2.68 3.18 4.39
CA ALA A 8 -2.82 3.05 5.84
C ALA A 8 -2.33 1.67 6.30
N GLU A 9 -2.68 0.62 5.57
CA GLU A 9 -2.23 -0.74 5.82
C GLU A 9 -0.72 -0.90 5.66
N LEU A 10 -0.14 -0.39 4.57
CA LEU A 10 1.32 -0.39 4.36
C LEU A 10 2.05 0.36 5.49
N ASN A 11 1.50 1.49 5.96
CA ASN A 11 2.10 2.23 7.07
C ASN A 11 2.00 1.47 8.39
N ARG A 12 0.91 0.70 8.62
CA ARG A 12 0.79 -0.18 9.79
C ARG A 12 1.85 -1.27 9.74
N GLN A 13 1.96 -1.99 8.63
CA GLN A 13 2.97 -3.04 8.41
C GLN A 13 4.40 -2.50 8.59
N ARG A 14 4.68 -1.29 8.06
CA ARG A 14 5.97 -0.61 8.24
C ARG A 14 6.31 -0.38 9.72
N LYS A 15 5.32 -0.04 10.55
CA LYS A 15 5.49 0.16 11.99
C LYS A 15 5.63 -1.16 12.74
N ASP A 16 4.89 -2.19 12.31
CA ASP A 16 4.94 -3.53 12.90
C ASP A 16 6.35 -4.15 12.75
N LEU A 17 7.10 -3.78 11.70
CA LEU A 17 8.51 -4.17 11.49
C LEU A 17 9.53 -3.39 12.34
N GLY A 18 9.08 -2.53 13.26
CA GLY A 18 9.96 -1.89 14.25
C GLY A 18 10.83 -0.73 13.74
N GLU A 19 10.65 -0.31 12.50
CA GLU A 19 11.34 0.84 11.89
C GLU A 19 12.87 0.73 11.80
N ASP A 20 13.39 -0.48 11.62
CA ASP A 20 14.83 -0.73 11.49
C ASP A 20 15.36 -0.47 10.06
N PRO A 21 16.21 0.56 9.84
CA PRO A 21 16.82 0.83 8.53
C PRO A 21 17.89 -0.19 8.11
N GLY A 22 18.29 -1.11 9.00
CA GLY A 22 19.15 -2.25 8.69
C GLY A 22 18.38 -3.48 8.19
N ASP A 23 17.06 -3.51 8.36
CA ASP A 23 16.20 -4.62 7.94
C ASP A 23 15.69 -4.43 6.50
N VAL A 24 15.93 -5.43 5.65
CA VAL A 24 15.50 -5.42 4.24
C VAL A 24 13.98 -5.48 4.11
N GLU A 25 13.27 -6.13 5.05
CA GLU A 25 11.81 -6.18 5.05
C GLU A 25 11.23 -4.79 5.32
N TRP A 26 11.79 -4.09 6.32
CA TRP A 26 11.40 -2.72 6.59
C TRP A 26 11.74 -1.79 5.41
N LEU A 27 12.94 -1.89 4.85
CA LEU A 27 13.35 -1.07 3.70
C LEU A 27 12.41 -1.23 2.50
N ALA A 28 11.99 -2.47 2.21
CA ALA A 28 11.06 -2.76 1.12
C ALA A 28 9.71 -2.06 1.32
N ILE A 29 9.09 -2.21 2.50
CA ILE A 29 7.79 -1.59 2.80
C ILE A 29 7.93 -0.07 2.91
N HIS A 30 8.99 0.42 3.56
CA HIS A 30 9.24 1.85 3.74
C HIS A 30 9.33 2.56 2.38
N HIS A 31 10.17 2.06 1.48
CA HIS A 31 10.36 2.70 0.17
C HIS A 31 9.16 2.52 -0.74
N ALA A 32 8.45 1.39 -0.68
CA ALA A 32 7.18 1.21 -1.39
C ALA A 32 6.12 2.22 -0.90
N PHE A 33 5.93 2.34 0.41
CA PHE A 33 5.01 3.30 1.01
C PHE A 33 5.33 4.74 0.59
N CYS A 34 6.59 5.16 0.72
CA CYS A 34 7.04 6.50 0.33
C CYS A 34 6.76 6.77 -1.16
N PHE A 35 7.18 5.86 -2.04
CA PHE A 35 6.98 6.03 -3.48
C PHE A 35 5.49 6.11 -3.86
N ILE A 36 4.66 5.21 -3.32
CA ILE A 36 3.22 5.18 -3.60
C ILE A 36 2.54 6.44 -3.06
N SER A 37 2.92 6.91 -1.87
CA SER A 37 2.36 8.13 -1.28
C SER A 37 2.57 9.39 -2.14
N TYR A 38 3.64 9.43 -2.94
CA TYR A 38 3.88 10.52 -3.89
C TYR A 38 3.17 10.33 -5.24
N LYS A 39 2.69 9.12 -5.54
CA LYS A 39 2.03 8.74 -6.80
C LYS A 39 0.58 8.30 -6.57
N MET A 40 -0.11 9.01 -5.68
CA MET A 40 -1.46 8.67 -5.26
C MET A 40 -2.47 8.59 -6.41
N ALA A 41 -2.36 9.48 -7.39
CA ALA A 41 -3.28 9.49 -8.53
C ALA A 41 -3.08 8.25 -9.42
N GLU A 42 -1.83 7.92 -9.76
CA GLU A 42 -1.51 6.72 -10.53
C GLU A 42 -1.87 5.43 -9.78
N PHE A 43 -1.66 5.40 -8.47
CA PHE A 43 -2.01 4.25 -7.65
C PHE A 43 -3.53 4.07 -7.54
N GLN A 44 -4.29 5.14 -7.33
CA GLN A 44 -5.76 5.06 -7.34
C GLN A 44 -6.27 4.56 -8.70
N LYS A 45 -5.72 5.06 -9.82
CA LYS A 45 -6.06 4.57 -11.15
C LYS A 45 -5.81 3.06 -11.29
N TYR A 46 -4.66 2.58 -10.85
CA TYR A 46 -4.35 1.14 -10.84
C TYR A 46 -5.38 0.36 -10.02
N LEU A 47 -5.72 0.82 -8.81
CA LEU A 47 -6.70 0.15 -7.96
C LEU A 47 -8.10 0.13 -8.59
N ASP A 48 -8.51 1.19 -9.29
CA ASP A 48 -9.77 1.23 -10.02
C ASP A 48 -9.77 0.21 -11.18
N GLU A 49 -8.67 0.11 -11.93
CA GLU A 49 -8.51 -0.91 -12.98
C GLU A 49 -8.53 -2.34 -12.44
N GLN A 50 -7.99 -2.59 -11.24
CA GLN A 50 -8.07 -3.89 -10.58
C GLN A 50 -9.47 -4.17 -10.02
N ALA A 51 -10.15 -3.14 -9.48
CA ALA A 51 -11.52 -3.27 -9.02
C ALA A 51 -12.47 -3.63 -10.16
N ALA A 52 -12.28 -3.05 -11.35
CA ALA A 52 -13.05 -3.42 -12.55
C ALA A 52 -12.82 -4.89 -13.00
N LYS A 53 -11.73 -5.52 -12.56
CA LYS A 53 -11.42 -6.94 -12.81
C LYS A 53 -11.88 -7.86 -11.67
N GLY A 54 -12.58 -7.33 -10.66
CA GLY A 54 -13.05 -8.10 -9.51
C GLY A 54 -11.97 -8.44 -8.47
N ALA A 55 -10.81 -7.77 -8.51
CA ALA A 55 -9.69 -8.07 -7.61
C ALA A 55 -10.00 -7.85 -6.12
N PHE A 56 -11.13 -7.21 -5.81
CA PHE A 56 -11.57 -6.90 -4.44
C PHE A 56 -12.99 -7.43 -4.16
N ASP A 57 -13.53 -8.35 -4.97
CA ASP A 57 -14.91 -8.84 -4.80
C ASP A 57 -15.12 -9.60 -3.48
N GLU A 58 -14.06 -10.23 -2.96
CA GLU A 58 -14.05 -10.93 -1.67
C GLU A 58 -13.70 -10.02 -0.49
N PHE A 59 -13.30 -8.77 -0.73
CA PHE A 59 -12.90 -7.86 0.33
C PHE A 59 -14.15 -7.22 0.97
N GLU A 60 -14.50 -7.68 2.17
CA GLU A 60 -15.48 -7.01 3.03
C GLU A 60 -14.79 -5.91 3.87
N PRO A 61 -15.26 -4.64 3.78
CA PRO A 61 -14.68 -3.50 4.51
C PRO A 61 -15.05 -3.45 6.00
#